data_AF-A0A1S9BRJ8-F1
#
_entry.id   AF-A0A1S9BRJ8-F1
#
_cell.length_a   1.000
_cell.length_b   1.000
_cell.length_c   1.000
_cell.angle_alpha   90.00
_cell.angle_beta   90.00
_cell.angle_gamma   90.00
#
_symmetry.space_group_name_H-M   'P 1'
#
loop_
_entity.id
_entity.type
_entity.pdbx_description
1 polymer ?
#
loop_
_entity_poly.entity_id
_entity_poly.type
_entity_poly.pdbx_seq_one_letter_code
_entity_poly.pdbx_strand_id
1 'polypeptide(L)'
;MLKKLNKKGFTLAELLIVVAIIGVLVAISIPIFTQQLKKAHLATNQANARAAYAATVAKMLEEEKTSGRYVYTVATAKLGAYADSTGDGDAAVSPNDWSYDTGSTATYKVAKLGTDTATAWTIDIDATGNIKYTPTWP
;
A
#
# COMPACT_ATOMS: atom_id res chain seq x y z
N MET A 1 -28.08 58.22 20.63
CA MET A 1 -28.99 57.06 20.50
C MET A 1 -28.20 55.87 19.98
N LEU A 2 -28.10 54.78 20.75
CA LEU A 2 -27.39 53.56 20.34
C LEU A 2 -28.37 52.64 19.60
N LYS A 3 -28.12 52.34 18.32
CA LYS A 3 -28.89 51.35 17.55
C LYS A 3 -28.65 49.95 18.14
N LYS A 4 -29.69 49.32 18.69
CA LYS A 4 -29.68 47.91 19.11
C LYS A 4 -29.52 47.05 17.84
N LEU A 5 -28.32 46.52 17.62
CA LEU A 5 -28.06 45.53 16.60
C LEU A 5 -28.75 44.22 17.02
N ASN A 6 -29.80 43.82 16.30
CA ASN A 6 -30.46 42.53 16.48
C ASN A 6 -29.48 41.41 16.15
N LYS A 7 -28.84 40.83 17.17
CA LYS A 7 -28.02 39.63 17.00
C LYS A 7 -28.96 38.44 16.82
N LYS A 8 -29.20 38.04 15.57
CA LYS A 8 -29.81 36.74 15.27
C LYS A 8 -28.81 35.65 15.69
N GLY A 9 -29.12 34.93 16.76
CA GLY A 9 -28.36 33.77 17.19
C GLY A 9 -28.71 32.54 16.35
N PHE A 10 -27.78 31.60 16.24
CA PHE A 10 -27.99 30.30 15.60
C PHE A 10 -28.98 29.48 16.43
N THR A 11 -29.99 28.90 15.79
CA THR A 11 -31.00 28.08 16.49
C THR A 11 -30.49 26.64 16.67
N LEU A 12 -30.91 25.98 17.74
CA LEU A 12 -30.61 24.56 17.96
C LEU A 12 -31.20 23.68 16.84
N ALA A 13 -32.33 24.07 16.27
CA ALA A 13 -32.96 23.37 15.16
C ALA A 13 -32.11 23.44 13.87
N GLU A 14 -31.52 24.60 13.59
CA GLU A 14 -30.57 24.76 12.47
C GLU A 14 -29.31 23.89 12.67
N LEU A 15 -28.83 23.73 13.91
CA LEU A 15 -27.72 22.80 14.17
C LEU A 15 -28.13 21.34 13.90
N LEU A 16 -29.32 20.96 14.35
CA LEU A 16 -29.78 19.56 14.35
C LEU A 16 -29.93 19.03 12.93
N ILE A 17 -30.53 19.81 12.03
CA ILE A 17 -30.70 19.40 10.62
C ILE A 17 -29.35 19.26 9.91
N VAL A 18 -28.38 20.13 10.23
CA VAL A 18 -27.04 20.07 9.65
C VAL A 18 -26.32 18.78 10.07
N VAL A 19 -26.36 18.43 11.36
CA VAL A 19 -25.74 17.19 11.85
C VAL A 19 -26.43 15.96 11.27
N ALA A 20 -27.76 15.99 11.10
CA ALA A 20 -28.51 14.90 10.48
C ALA A 20 -28.06 14.65 9.02
N ILE A 21 -27.92 15.72 8.21
CA ILE A 21 -27.46 15.60 6.82
C ILE A 21 -26.00 15.11 6.78
N ILE A 22 -25.12 15.64 7.62
CA ILE A 22 -23.72 15.19 7.72
C ILE A 22 -23.67 13.69 8.08
N GLY A 23 -24.52 13.23 9.00
CA GLY A 23 -24.59 11.82 9.40
C GLY A 23 -24.88 10.88 8.23
N VAL A 24 -25.83 11.23 7.36
CA VAL A 24 -26.16 10.45 6.15
C VAL A 24 -24.98 10.42 5.17
N LEU A 25 -24.34 11.58 4.93
CA LEU A 25 -23.19 11.67 4.04
C LEU A 25 -22.01 10.82 4.53
N VAL A 26 -21.72 10.87 5.84
CA VAL A 26 -20.63 10.11 6.45
C VAL A 26 -20.89 8.60 6.38
N ALA A 27 -22.13 8.16 6.62
CA ALA A 27 -22.50 6.74 6.57
C ALA A 27 -22.19 6.09 5.21
N ILE A 28 -22.42 6.81 4.11
CA ILE A 28 -22.11 6.33 2.75
C ILE A 28 -20.62 6.52 2.41
N SER A 29 -20.03 7.63 2.85
CA SER A 29 -18.67 8.01 2.45
C SER A 29 -17.59 7.11 3.04
N ILE A 30 -17.71 6.68 4.31
CA ILE A 30 -16.70 5.84 4.97
C ILE A 30 -16.44 4.53 4.22
N PRO A 31 -17.43 3.66 3.93
CA PRO A 31 -17.16 2.38 3.28
C PRO A 31 -16.61 2.52 1.87
N ILE A 32 -17.02 3.56 1.13
CA ILE A 32 -16.49 3.85 -0.20
C ILE A 32 -15.03 4.29 -0.09
N PHE A 33 -14.74 5.26 0.78
CA PHE A 33 -13.39 5.78 0.98
C PHE A 33 -12.42 4.68 1.44
N THR A 34 -12.83 3.83 2.39
CA THR A 34 -12.00 2.71 2.86
C THR A 34 -11.68 1.70 1.74
N GLN A 35 -12.63 1.40 0.84
CA GLN A 35 -12.36 0.52 -0.30
C GLN A 35 -11.40 1.16 -1.32
N GLN A 36 -11.56 2.46 -1.57
CA GLN A 36 -10.69 3.19 -2.49
C GLN A 36 -9.26 3.33 -1.94
N LEU A 37 -9.11 3.57 -0.64
CA LEU A 37 -7.80 3.52 0.03
C LEU A 37 -7.12 2.16 -0.18
N LYS A 38 -7.83 1.05 0.08
CA LYS A 38 -7.26 -0.29 -0.12
C LYS A 38 -6.80 -0.52 -1.56
N LYS A 39 -7.58 -0.09 -2.56
CA LYS A 39 -7.18 -0.15 -3.97
C LYS A 39 -5.95 0.72 -4.27
N ALA A 40 -5.85 1.90 -3.65
CA ALA A 40 -4.70 2.79 -3.82
C ALA A 40 -3.41 2.19 -3.22
N HIS A 41 -3.50 1.56 -2.04
CA HIS A 41 -2.36 0.85 -1.45
C HIS A 41 -1.92 -0.31 -2.33
N LEU A 42 -2.86 -1.07 -2.90
CA LEU A 42 -2.56 -2.15 -3.84
C LEU A 42 -1.80 -1.66 -5.08
N ALA A 43 -2.33 -0.61 -5.72
CA ALA A 43 -1.68 -0.02 -6.89
C ALA A 43 -0.26 0.50 -6.57
N THR A 44 -0.11 1.16 -5.41
CA THR A 44 1.19 1.67 -4.94
C THR A 44 2.19 0.54 -4.73
N ASN A 45 1.78 -0.52 -4.04
CA ASN A 45 2.67 -1.62 -3.76
C ASN A 45 3.04 -2.40 -5.03
N GLN A 46 2.12 -2.56 -5.98
CA GLN A 46 2.44 -3.12 -7.30
C GLN A 46 3.46 -2.26 -8.05
N ALA A 47 3.33 -0.93 -8.00
CA ALA A 47 4.30 -0.02 -8.61
C ALA A 47 5.68 -0.13 -7.93
N ASN A 48 5.73 -0.21 -6.61
CA ASN A 48 6.97 -0.36 -5.84
C ASN A 48 7.67 -1.70 -6.15
N ALA A 49 6.91 -2.80 -6.29
CA ALA A 49 7.49 -4.10 -6.68
C ALA A 49 8.11 -4.06 -8.09
N ARG A 50 7.47 -3.38 -9.04
CA ARG A 50 8.01 -3.18 -10.40
C ARG A 50 9.26 -2.30 -10.38
N ALA A 51 9.26 -1.23 -9.58
CA ALA A 51 10.43 -0.37 -9.40
C ALA A 51 11.61 -1.16 -8.80
N ALA A 52 11.33 -2.00 -7.82
CA ALA A 52 12.30 -2.88 -7.21
C ALA A 52 12.93 -3.83 -8.24
N TYR A 53 12.11 -4.47 -9.08
CA TYR A 53 12.60 -5.32 -10.18
C TYR A 53 13.54 -4.60 -11.15
N ALA A 54 13.11 -3.43 -11.63
CA ALA A 54 13.90 -2.67 -12.59
C ALA A 54 15.27 -2.28 -11.99
N ALA A 55 15.27 -1.88 -10.71
CA ALA A 55 16.50 -1.58 -10.00
C ALA A 55 17.39 -2.81 -9.83
N THR A 56 16.83 -3.98 -9.48
CA THR A 56 17.61 -5.21 -9.27
C THR A 56 18.27 -5.67 -10.57
N VAL A 57 17.52 -5.70 -11.67
CA VAL A 57 18.06 -6.11 -12.97
C VAL A 57 19.18 -5.17 -13.43
N ALA A 58 19.00 -3.86 -13.25
CA ALA A 58 20.05 -2.88 -13.57
C ALA A 58 21.33 -3.15 -12.75
N LYS A 59 21.19 -3.44 -11.45
CA LYS A 59 22.34 -3.71 -10.59
C LYS A 59 23.05 -5.02 -10.90
N MET A 60 22.29 -6.05 -11.25
CA MET A 60 22.85 -7.34 -11.64
C MET A 60 23.63 -7.26 -12.95
N LEU A 61 23.18 -6.42 -13.88
CA LEU A 61 23.92 -6.14 -15.11
C LEU A 61 25.22 -5.40 -14.83
N GLU A 62 25.23 -4.40 -13.94
CA GLU A 62 26.45 -3.69 -13.53
C GLU A 62 27.49 -4.62 -12.88
N GLU A 63 27.03 -5.61 -12.12
CA GLU A 63 27.89 -6.54 -11.37
C GLU A 63 28.20 -7.83 -12.12
N GLU A 64 27.72 -7.97 -13.38
CA GLU A 64 27.82 -9.20 -14.19
C GLU A 64 27.32 -10.46 -13.46
N LYS A 65 26.30 -10.30 -12.61
CA LYS A 65 25.71 -11.40 -11.84
C LYS A 65 24.50 -11.99 -12.56
N THR A 66 24.39 -13.31 -12.51
CA THR A 66 23.26 -14.07 -13.08
C THR A 66 22.23 -14.48 -12.02
N SER A 67 22.60 -14.44 -10.73
CA SER A 67 21.70 -14.70 -9.60
C SER A 67 22.08 -13.85 -8.38
N GLY A 68 21.11 -13.50 -7.54
CA GLY A 68 21.38 -12.73 -6.33
C GLY A 68 20.11 -12.30 -5.58
N ARG A 69 20.29 -11.98 -4.30
CA ARG A 69 19.24 -11.44 -3.43
C ARG A 69 19.53 -9.97 -3.11
N TYR A 70 18.56 -9.10 -3.36
CA TYR A 70 18.68 -7.66 -3.16
C TYR A 70 17.48 -7.11 -2.40
N VAL A 71 17.65 -5.97 -1.74
CA VAL A 71 16.59 -5.22 -1.06
C VAL A 71 16.43 -3.86 -1.73
N TYR A 72 15.20 -3.54 -2.13
CA TYR A 72 14.80 -2.21 -2.53
C TYR A 72 14.03 -1.53 -1.40
N THR A 73 14.60 -0.48 -0.81
CA THR A 73 13.96 0.28 0.27
C THR A 73 13.09 1.39 -0.32
N VAL A 74 11.78 1.34 -0.06
CA VAL A 74 10.79 2.26 -0.65
C VAL A 74 11.03 3.70 -0.18
N ALA A 75 11.31 3.90 1.11
CA ALA A 75 11.52 5.22 1.69
C ALA A 75 12.70 5.99 1.08
N THR A 76 13.76 5.28 0.68
CA THR A 76 14.98 5.88 0.12
C THR A 76 15.10 5.71 -1.39
N ALA A 77 14.23 4.91 -2.01
CA ALA A 77 14.34 4.47 -3.41
C ALA A 77 15.74 3.93 -3.76
N LYS A 78 16.35 3.17 -2.83
CA LYS A 78 17.70 2.63 -3.00
C LYS A 78 17.67 1.12 -3.03
N LEU A 79 18.57 0.56 -3.82
CA LEU A 79 18.85 -0.86 -3.86
C LEU A 79 20.12 -1.17 -3.04
N GLY A 80 20.08 -2.24 -2.25
CA GLY A 80 21.23 -2.79 -1.53
C GLY A 80 21.29 -4.31 -1.63
N ALA A 81 22.47 -4.89 -1.37
CA ALA A 81 22.60 -6.33 -1.19
C ALA A 81 21.81 -6.76 0.05
N TYR A 82 21.12 -7.90 -0.03
CA TYR A 82 20.41 -8.44 1.12
C TYR A 82 21.42 -9.01 2.12
N ALA A 83 21.49 -8.44 3.32
CA ALA A 83 22.23 -9.01 4.43
C ALA A 83 21.29 -9.99 5.16
N ASP A 84 21.54 -11.30 5.00
CA ASP A 84 20.74 -12.33 5.65
C ASP A 84 20.89 -12.26 7.18
N SER A 85 19.76 -12.14 7.85
CA SER A 85 19.59 -12.68 9.18
C SER A 85 18.21 -13.34 9.20
N THR A 86 18.22 -14.67 9.17
CA THR A 86 17.08 -15.60 9.31
C THR A 86 16.15 -15.70 8.10
N GLY A 87 16.05 -16.95 7.61
CA GLY A 87 15.17 -17.34 6.52
C GLY A 87 13.71 -17.13 6.87
N ASP A 88 13.03 -16.35 6.05
CA ASP A 88 11.58 -16.32 6.03
C ASP A 88 11.04 -17.04 4.79
N GLY A 89 10.21 -18.03 5.08
CA GLY A 89 9.48 -18.84 4.12
C GLY A 89 8.30 -18.08 3.51
N ASP A 90 8.57 -16.96 2.86
CA ASP A 90 7.54 -16.19 2.18
C ASP A 90 7.27 -16.74 0.78
N ALA A 91 6.00 -16.81 0.40
CA ALA A 91 5.59 -17.32 -0.90
C ALA A 91 6.03 -16.34 -2.01
N ALA A 92 6.63 -16.85 -3.07
CA ALA A 92 6.95 -16.05 -4.25
C ALA A 92 5.66 -15.52 -4.89
N VAL A 93 5.58 -14.21 -5.09
CA VAL A 93 4.44 -13.55 -5.74
C VAL A 93 4.96 -12.74 -6.92
N SER A 94 4.40 -12.97 -8.11
CA SER A 94 4.62 -12.09 -9.26
C SER A 94 3.99 -10.72 -9.01
N PRO A 95 4.61 -9.59 -9.43
CA PRO A 95 4.02 -8.26 -9.29
C PRO A 95 2.65 -8.13 -9.97
N ASN A 96 2.34 -9.02 -10.90
CA ASN A 96 1.09 -9.01 -11.69
C ASN A 96 -0.02 -9.89 -11.11
N ASP A 97 0.27 -10.77 -10.14
CA ASP A 97 -0.72 -11.71 -9.57
C ASP A 97 -1.44 -11.14 -8.33
N TRP A 98 -1.27 -9.84 -8.06
CA TRP A 98 -1.80 -9.21 -6.88
C TRP A 98 -3.28 -8.85 -7.02
N SER A 99 -4.16 -9.54 -6.28
CA SER A 99 -5.60 -9.28 -6.29
C SER A 99 -6.09 -8.64 -4.98
N TYR A 100 -7.16 -7.84 -5.10
CA TYR A 100 -7.95 -7.30 -4.00
C TYR A 100 -9.10 -8.26 -3.72
N ASP A 101 -8.99 -9.11 -2.70
CA ASP A 101 -10.11 -9.96 -2.27
C ASP A 101 -11.17 -9.11 -1.54
N THR A 102 -12.38 -9.06 -2.10
CA THR A 102 -13.54 -8.36 -1.55
C THR A 102 -14.38 -9.22 -0.61
N GLY A 103 -14.07 -10.51 -0.43
CA GLY A 103 -14.85 -11.42 0.39
C GLY A 103 -14.00 -12.58 0.88
N SER A 104 -13.48 -12.48 2.10
CA SER A 104 -12.65 -13.53 2.67
C SER A 104 -13.37 -14.87 2.73
N THR A 105 -12.92 -15.82 1.91
CA THR A 105 -12.79 -17.24 2.27
C THR A 105 -11.59 -17.79 1.47
N ALA A 106 -10.64 -18.43 2.17
CA ALA A 106 -9.33 -18.90 1.70
C ALA A 106 -9.28 -19.38 0.22
N THR A 107 -8.20 -19.26 -0.56
CA THR A 107 -7.05 -20.20 -0.51
C THR A 107 -5.92 -19.78 -1.47
N TYR A 108 -5.55 -18.51 -1.58
CA TYR A 108 -4.21 -18.14 -2.09
C TYR A 108 -3.78 -16.88 -1.35
N LYS A 109 -2.91 -17.04 -0.35
CA LYS A 109 -2.22 -15.92 0.29
C LYS A 109 -1.14 -15.42 -0.67
N VAL A 110 -1.57 -14.87 -1.81
CA VAL A 110 -0.75 -13.90 -2.52
C VAL A 110 -0.55 -12.76 -1.53
N ALA A 111 0.70 -12.52 -1.12
CA ALA A 111 1.15 -11.56 -0.09
C ALA A 111 0.02 -10.65 0.41
N LYS A 112 -0.49 -10.99 1.60
CA LYS A 112 -1.65 -10.33 2.22
C LYS A 112 -1.34 -8.84 2.38
N LEU A 113 -1.74 -8.03 1.40
CA LEU A 113 -1.50 -6.60 1.49
C LEU A 113 -2.54 -6.01 2.41
N GLY A 114 -2.09 -5.53 3.57
CA GLY A 114 -2.93 -4.74 4.46
C GLY A 114 -3.25 -3.36 3.88
N THR A 115 -3.73 -2.46 4.74
CA THR A 115 -3.83 -1.02 4.45
C THR A 115 -2.49 -0.32 4.29
N ASP A 116 -1.40 -1.05 4.42
CA ASP A 116 -0.08 -0.46 4.62
C ASP A 116 0.73 -0.51 3.32
N THR A 117 1.74 0.34 3.25
CA THR A 117 2.72 0.35 2.16
C THR A 117 3.93 -0.45 2.61
N ALA A 118 4.43 -1.36 1.78
CA ALA A 118 5.67 -2.08 2.09
C ALA A 118 6.82 -1.07 2.30
N THR A 119 7.60 -1.26 3.36
CA THR A 119 8.77 -0.42 3.69
C THR A 119 9.97 -0.78 2.83
N ALA A 120 10.07 -2.05 2.44
CA ALA A 120 11.07 -2.58 1.54
C ALA A 120 10.53 -3.76 0.72
N TRP A 121 11.25 -4.09 -0.36
CA TRP A 121 11.03 -5.27 -1.18
C TRP A 121 12.30 -6.08 -1.24
N THR A 122 12.22 -7.36 -0.89
CA THR A 122 13.29 -8.33 -1.14
C THR A 122 13.04 -9.01 -2.47
N ILE A 123 14.05 -9.03 -3.32
CA ILE A 123 14.01 -9.58 -4.68
C ILE A 123 15.07 -10.66 -4.77
N ASP A 124 14.60 -11.87 -5.08
CA ASP A 124 15.39 -13.06 -5.30
C ASP A 124 15.38 -13.39 -6.79
N ILE A 125 16.54 -13.39 -7.43
CA ILE A 125 16.71 -13.82 -8.81
C ILE A 125 17.58 -15.07 -8.82
N ASP A 126 17.03 -16.18 -9.29
CA ASP A 126 17.80 -17.42 -9.45
C ASP A 126 18.59 -17.42 -10.77
N ALA A 127 19.53 -18.36 -10.91
CA ALA A 127 20.39 -18.47 -12.09
C ALA A 127 19.62 -18.85 -13.38
N THR A 128 18.36 -19.25 -13.26
CA THR A 128 17.46 -19.55 -14.39
C THR A 128 16.56 -18.37 -14.76
N GLY A 129 16.67 -17.25 -14.03
CA GLY A 129 15.89 -16.03 -14.26
C GLY A 129 14.51 -16.04 -13.61
N ASN A 130 14.19 -17.00 -12.74
CA ASN A 130 12.97 -16.91 -11.95
C ASN A 130 13.13 -15.84 -10.88
N ILE A 131 12.06 -15.08 -10.67
CA ILE A 131 12.06 -13.94 -9.77
C ILE A 131 11.04 -14.18 -8.66
N LYS A 132 11.49 -13.99 -7.42
CA LYS A 132 10.66 -14.04 -6.22
C LYS A 132 10.68 -12.68 -5.53
N TYR A 133 9.50 -12.13 -5.27
CA TYR A 133 9.32 -10.87 -4.54
C TYR A 133 8.73 -11.14 -3.17
N THR A 134 9.29 -10.47 -2.18
CA THR A 134 8.85 -10.57 -0.78
C THR A 134 8.76 -9.17 -0.19
N PRO A 135 7.55 -8.65 0.12
CA PRO A 135 7.40 -7.33 0.75
C PRO A 135 7.77 -7.37 2.23
N THR A 136 8.37 -6.30 2.72
CA THR A 136 8.63 -6.06 4.15
C THR A 136 7.66 -4.99 4.65
N TRP A 137 7.08 -5.22 5.83
CA TRP A 137 6.04 -4.37 6.41
C TRP A 137 6.59 -3.50 7.55
N PRO A 138 5.97 -2.35 7.85
CA PRO A 138 6.28 -1.59 9.05
C PRO A 138 5.87 -2.33 10.34
#